data_AF-A0A3D2UMZ5-F1
#
_entry.id   AF-A0A3D2UMZ5-F1
#
_cell.length_a   1.000
_cell.length_b   1.000
_cell.length_c   1.000
_cell.angle_alpha   90.00
_cell.angle_beta   90.00
_cell.angle_gamma   90.00
#
_symmetry.space_group_name_H-M   'P 1'
#
loop_
_entity.id
_entity.type
_entity.pdbx_description
1 polymer ?
#
loop_
_entity_poly.entity_id
_entity_poly.type
_entity_poly.pdbx_seq_one_letter_code
_entity_poly.pdbx_strand_id
1 'polypeptide(L)' 'MDTLTIIAYALILYGVFTLYIAYVKPKAIWNIGKIQGFVQLLSEKGTVIFFSIVGIATIVGGIYLLMR' A
#
# COMPACT_ATOMS: atom_id res chain seq x y z
N MET A 1 -3.29 -24.20 4.70
CA MET A 1 -3.74 -22.95 4.04
C MET A 1 -3.59 -23.17 2.55
N ASP A 2 -4.65 -22.96 1.79
CA ASP A 2 -4.58 -22.98 0.33
C ASP A 2 -3.88 -21.72 -0.20
N THR A 3 -3.46 -21.77 -1.46
CA THR A 3 -2.69 -20.70 -2.10
C THR A 3 -3.46 -19.37 -2.15
N LEU A 4 -4.79 -19.39 -2.36
CA LEU A 4 -5.59 -18.16 -2.42
C LEU A 4 -5.66 -17.47 -1.06
N THR A 5 -5.82 -18.25 0.02
CA THR A 5 -5.79 -17.74 1.39
C THR A 5 -4.44 -17.07 1.70
N ILE A 6 -3.32 -17.67 1.28
CA ILE A 6 -1.98 -17.07 1.48
C ILE A 6 -1.84 -15.74 0.73
N ILE A 7 -2.28 -15.71 -0.54
CA ILE A 7 -2.26 -14.49 -1.37
C ILE A 7 -3.13 -13.39 -0.75
N ALA A 8 -4.30 -13.74 -0.24
CA ALA A 8 -5.22 -12.81 0.38
C ALA A 8 -4.62 -12.13 1.63
N TYR A 9 -3.99 -12.90 2.52
CA TYR A 9 -3.29 -12.34 3.68
C TYR A 9 -2.09 -11.47 3.28
N ALA A 10 -1.33 -11.88 2.26
CA ALA A 10 -0.22 -11.09 1.74
C ALA A 10 -0.70 -9.73 1.18
N LEU A 11 -1.83 -9.71 0.46
CA LEU A 11 -2.47 -8.49 -0.06
C LEU A 11 -2.91 -7.56 1.08
N ILE A 12 -3.58 -8.10 2.10
CA ILE A 12 -4.01 -7.31 3.26
C ILE A 12 -2.81 -6.71 3.97
N LEU A 13 -1.77 -7.51 4.24
CA LEU A 13 -0.55 -7.05 4.89
C LEU A 13 0.16 -5.96 4.07
N TYR A 14 0.27 -6.16 2.76
CA TYR A 14 0.85 -5.17 1.85
C TYR A 14 0.07 -3.86 1.82
N GLY A 15 -1.27 -3.94 1.79
CA GLY A 15 -2.12 -2.76 1.80
C GLY A 15 -1.98 -1.98 3.11
N VAL A 16 -1.96 -2.66 4.26
CA VAL A 16 -1.69 -2.05 5.57
C VAL A 16 -0.31 -1.37 5.59
N PHE A 17 0.72 -2.03 5.08
CA PHE A 17 2.08 -1.47 5.04
C PHE A 17 2.16 -0.24 4.13
N THR A 18 1.43 -0.25 3.01
CA THR A 18 1.34 0.89 2.08
C THR A 18 0.70 2.09 2.76
N LEU A 19 -0.40 1.89 3.49
CA LEU A 19 -1.05 2.95 4.29
C LEU A 19 -0.13 3.46 5.39
N TYR A 20 0.57 2.56 6.09
CA TYR A 20 1.55 2.94 7.10
C TYR A 20 2.63 3.85 6.53
N ILE A 21 3.21 3.51 5.36
CA ILE A 21 4.20 4.35 4.69
C ILE A 21 3.60 5.72 4.33
N ALA A 22 2.38 5.77 3.81
CA ALA A 22 1.72 7.00 3.38
C ALA A 22 1.52 8.00 4.54
N TYR A 23 1.11 7.52 5.72
CA TYR A 23 0.79 8.40 6.85
C TYR A 23 1.97 8.63 7.80
N VAL A 24 2.78 7.60 8.08
CA VAL A 24 3.91 7.70 9.03
C VAL A 24 5.18 8.22 8.37
N LYS A 25 5.33 8.00 7.05
CA LYS A 25 6.47 8.48 6.25
C LYS A 25 7.83 8.20 6.91
N PRO A 26 8.14 6.94 7.28
CA PRO A 26 9.41 6.61 7.92
C PRO A 26 10.57 7.02 6.99
N LYS A 27 11.47 7.87 7.49
CA LYS A 27 12.52 8.54 6.69
C LYS A 27 13.32 7.60 5.79
N ALA A 28 13.65 6.40 6.29
CA ALA A 28 14.40 5.39 5.55
C ALA A 28 13.69 4.88 4.29
N ILE A 29 12.36 4.85 4.30
CA ILE A 29 11.55 4.40 3.15
C ILE A 29 11.09 5.60 2.34
N TRP A 30 10.59 6.66 2.99
CA TRP A 30 10.02 7.81 2.29
C TRP A 30 11.04 8.54 1.41
N ASN A 31 12.32 8.57 1.81
CA ASN A 31 13.37 9.29 1.08
C ASN A 31 14.06 8.43 0.00
N ILE A 32 13.59 7.21 -0.28
CA ILE A 32 14.15 6.43 -1.38
C ILE A 32 13.75 7.03 -2.73
N GLY A 33 14.61 6.88 -3.75
CA GLY A 33 14.38 7.44 -5.08
C GLY A 33 13.04 7.06 -5.72
N LYS A 34 12.51 5.86 -5.41
CA LYS A 34 11.20 5.42 -5.92
C LYS A 34 10.05 6.29 -5.41
N ILE A 35 9.94 6.49 -4.10
CA ILE A 35 8.88 7.33 -3.50
C ILE A 35 9.11 8.79 -3.86
N GLN A 36 10.36 9.25 -3.83
CA GLN A 36 10.69 10.62 -4.21
C GLN A 36 10.34 10.93 -5.68
N GLY A 37 10.43 9.96 -6.59
CA GLY A 37 9.92 10.11 -7.95
C GLY A 37 8.40 10.35 -8.01
N PHE A 38 7.62 9.63 -7.20
CA PHE A 38 6.18 9.89 -7.07
C PHE A 38 5.90 11.26 -6.44
N VAL A 39 6.67 11.64 -5.41
CA VAL A 39 6.53 12.95 -4.75
C VAL A 39 6.85 14.09 -5.71
N GLN A 40 7.86 13.96 -6.58
CA GLN A 40 8.18 14.92 -7.61
C GLN A 40 7.06 15.03 -8.67
N LEU A 41 6.44 13.91 -9.03
CA LEU A 41 5.38 13.88 -10.05
C LEU A 41 4.02 14.38 -9.52
N LEU A 42 3.66 13.99 -8.30
CA LEU A 42 2.30 14.12 -7.76
C LEU A 42 2.20 15.11 -6.60
N SER A 43 3.31 15.70 -6.15
CA SER A 43 3.48 16.32 -4.82
C SER A 43 3.41 15.31 -3.67
N GLU A 44 3.81 15.77 -2.48
CA GLU A 44 3.74 14.98 -1.26
C GLU A 44 2.29 14.59 -0.93
N LYS A 45 1.35 15.54 -1.00
CA LYS A 45 -0.07 15.27 -0.75
C LYS A 45 -0.65 14.30 -1.78
N GLY A 46 -0.30 14.45 -3.06
CA GLY A 46 -0.78 13.54 -4.10
C GLY A 46 -0.24 12.12 -3.95
N THR A 47 1.02 11.97 -3.53
CA THR A 47 1.62 10.65 -3.27
C THR A 47 0.95 9.95 -2.08
N VAL A 48 0.64 10.70 -1.01
CA VAL A 48 -0.13 10.17 0.12
C VAL A 48 -1.49 9.67 -0.33
N ILE A 49 -2.23 10.45 -1.14
CA ILE A 49 -3.54 10.04 -1.66
C ILE A 49 -3.42 8.80 -2.55
N PHE A 50 -2.45 8.78 -3.46
CA PHE A 50 -2.21 7.65 -4.36
C PHE A 50 -1.92 6.36 -3.58
N PHE A 51 -1.01 6.40 -2.61
CA PHE A 51 -0.72 5.24 -1.76
C PHE A 51 -1.90 4.86 -0.87
N SER A 52 -2.71 5.83 -0.46
CA SER A 52 -3.95 5.56 0.30
C SER A 52 -4.96 4.76 -0.53
N ILE A 53 -5.20 5.17 -1.78
CA ILE A 53 -6.10 4.47 -2.70
C ILE A 53 -5.59 3.06 -2.98
N VAL A 54 -4.29 2.91 -3.30
CA VAL A 54 -3.68 1.60 -3.56
C VAL A 54 -3.76 0.71 -2.32
N GLY A 55 -3.42 1.24 -1.14
CA GLY A 55 -3.48 0.49 0.12
C GLY A 55 -4.88 -0.03 0.43
N ILE A 56 -5.91 0.83 0.33
CA ILE A 56 -7.31 0.45 0.53
C ILE A 56 -7.76 -0.59 -0.51
N ALA A 57 -7.48 -0.36 -1.79
CA ALA A 57 -7.86 -1.28 -2.87
C ALA A 57 -7.25 -2.67 -2.67
N THR A 58 -5.99 -2.72 -2.20
CA THR A 58 -5.30 -3.99 -1.93
C THR A 58 -5.93 -4.74 -0.75
N ILE A 59 -6.28 -4.02 0.33
CA ILE A 59 -6.97 -4.61 1.49
C ILE A 59 -8.33 -5.16 1.06
N VAL A 60 -9.14 -4.36 0.35
CA VAL A 60 -10.45 -4.77 -0.14
C VAL A 60 -10.34 -6.00 -1.05
N GLY A 61 -9.36 -6.02 -1.97
CA GLY A 61 -9.10 -7.18 -2.82
C GLY A 61 -8.71 -8.44 -2.04
N GLY A 62 -7.89 -8.31 -0.99
CA GLY A 62 -7.55 -9.41 -0.11
C GLY A 62 -8.75 -9.92 0.69
N ILE A 63 -9.58 -9.03 1.25
CA ILE A 63 -10.82 -9.42 1.94
C ILE A 63 -11.77 -10.13 0.98
N TYR A 64 -11.92 -9.63 -0.24
CA TYR A 64 -12.75 -10.26 -1.27
C TYR A 64 -12.27 -11.68 -1.61
N LEU A 65 -10.96 -11.90 -1.70
CA LEU A 65 -10.39 -13.24 -1.92
C LEU A 65 -10.67 -14.21 -0.75
N LEU A 66 -10.69 -13.73 0.49
CA LEU A 66 -11.05 -14.57 1.65
C LEU A 66 -12.54 -14.95 1.67
N MET A 67 -13.40 -14.18 1.01
CA MET A 67 -14.84 -14.45 0.93
C MET A 67 -15.21 -15.39 -0.22
N ARG A 68 -14.27 -15.72 -1.11
CA ARG A 68 -14.53 -16.46 -2.35
C ARG A 68 -14.36 -17.97 -2.18
#